data_AF-A0A5D0NF20-F1
#
_entry.id   AF-A0A5D0NF20-F1
#
_cell.length_a   1.000
_cell.length_b   1.000
_cell.length_c   1.000
_cell.angle_alpha   90.00
_cell.angle_beta   90.00
_cell.angle_gamma   90.00
#
_symmetry.space_group_name_H-M   'P 1'
#
loop_
_entity.id
_entity.type
_entity.pdbx_description
1 polymer ?
#
loop_
_entity_poly.entity_id
_entity_poly.type
_entity_poly.pdbx_seq_one_letter_code
_entity_poly.pdbx_strand_id
1 'polypeptide(L)'
;MWQSWRGRGGLSVLWSLVISVVLRGFAMADWAGPGQSLLVLMGTLTVAGLLVLAAVRLGAARRGHRVALARVRTTLRERTLRTAFLPQRDPDAAGRPRPRAPGTGIAAA
;
A
#
# COMPACT_ATOMS: atom_id res chain seq x y z
N MET A 1 -2.47 -8.16 -20.88
CA MET A 1 -3.32 -8.96 -19.98
C MET A 1 -2.69 -9.01 -18.59
N TRP A 2 -2.67 -7.88 -17.86
CA TRP A 2 -2.09 -7.77 -16.52
C TRP A 2 -3.08 -7.05 -15.60
N GLN A 3 -3.77 -7.88 -14.81
CA GLN A 3 -4.37 -7.58 -13.51
C GLN A 3 -5.40 -6.43 -13.46
N SER A 4 -6.66 -6.79 -13.69
CA SER A 4 -7.87 -6.13 -13.19
C SER A 4 -7.83 -6.10 -11.65
N TRP A 5 -7.06 -5.17 -11.10
CA TRP A 5 -6.98 -4.90 -9.68
C TRP A 5 -8.39 -4.64 -9.14
N ARG A 6 -8.87 -5.56 -8.28
CA ARG A 6 -10.10 -5.52 -7.48
C ARG A 6 -10.21 -4.24 -6.64
N GLY A 7 -10.45 -3.10 -7.29
CA GLY A 7 -10.56 -1.79 -6.65
C GLY A 7 -11.98 -1.46 -6.20
N ARG A 8 -13.01 -2.11 -6.78
CA ARG A 8 -14.42 -1.83 -6.47
C ARG A 8 -14.96 -2.57 -5.24
N GLY A 9 -14.48 -3.79 -4.98
CA GLY A 9 -15.02 -4.63 -3.89
C GLY A 9 -14.73 -4.11 -2.48
N GLY A 10 -13.61 -3.42 -2.27
CA GLY A 10 -13.28 -2.88 -0.94
C GLY A 10 -14.16 -1.69 -0.54
N LEU A 11 -14.56 -0.87 -1.52
CA LEU A 11 -15.46 0.25 -1.27
C LEU A 11 -16.87 -0.24 -0.97
N SER A 12 -17.35 -1.25 -1.71
CA SER A 12 -18.66 -1.85 -1.46
C SER A 12 -18.74 -2.52 -0.10
N VAL A 13 -17.69 -3.24 0.33
CA VAL A 13 -17.65 -3.86 1.68
C VAL A 13 -17.66 -2.80 2.79
N LEU A 14 -16.93 -1.70 2.62
CA LEU A 14 -16.94 -0.58 3.58
C LEU A 14 -18.31 0.08 3.67
N TRP A 15 -18.95 0.35 2.52
CA TRP A 15 -20.31 0.89 2.50
C TRP A 15 -21.31 -0.08 3.11
N SER A 16 -21.19 -1.39 2.84
CA SER A 16 -22.03 -2.41 3.49
C SER A 16 -21.84 -2.44 5.00
N LEU A 17 -20.62 -2.28 5.51
CA LEU A 17 -20.36 -2.19 6.95
C LEU A 17 -20.96 -0.93 7.58
N VAL A 18 -20.83 0.23 6.93
CA VAL A 18 -21.43 1.48 7.40
C VAL A 18 -22.95 1.37 7.42
N ILE A 19 -23.56 0.89 6.33
CA ILE A 19 -25.01 0.68 6.22
C ILE A 19 -25.48 -0.32 7.29
N SER A 20 -24.75 -1.41 7.49
CA SER A 20 -25.08 -2.40 8.52
C SER A 20 -25.02 -1.83 9.93
N VAL A 21 -24.02 -1.00 10.26
CA VAL A 21 -23.90 -0.35 11.56
C VAL A 21 -25.06 0.63 11.78
N VAL A 22 -25.41 1.42 10.76
CA VAL A 22 -26.52 2.38 10.84
C VAL A 22 -27.86 1.67 11.01
N LEU A 23 -28.16 0.64 10.21
CA LEU A 23 -29.40 -0.13 10.36
C LEU A 23 -29.51 -0.79 11.73
N ARG A 24 -28.39 -1.32 12.26
CA ARG A 24 -28.38 -1.99 13.56
C ARG A 24 -28.54 -1.00 14.71
N GLY A 25 -27.93 0.18 14.61
CA GLY A 25 -28.12 1.27 15.56
C GLY A 25 -29.57 1.76 15.58
N PHE A 26 -30.17 1.95 14.40
CA PHE A 26 -31.57 2.36 14.28
C PHE A 26 -32.52 1.30 14.87
N ALA A 27 -32.32 0.02 14.53
CA ALA A 27 -33.11 -1.07 15.09
C ALA A 27 -33.01 -1.16 16.62
N MET A 28 -31.82 -0.93 17.20
CA MET A 28 -31.63 -0.94 18.66
C MET A 28 -32.23 0.30 19.35
N ALA A 29 -32.26 1.44 18.68
CA ALA A 29 -32.80 2.68 19.23
C ALA A 29 -34.33 2.64 19.36
N ASP A 30 -35.01 1.88 18.50
CA ASP A 30 -36.47 1.71 18.51
C ASP A 30 -36.96 0.85 19.69
N TRP A 31 -36.11 -0.06 20.19
CA TRP A 31 -36.38 -0.85 21.40
C TRP A 31 -35.93 -0.17 22.69
N ALA A 32 -35.28 1.00 22.60
CA ALA A 32 -34.66 1.68 23.73
C ALA A 32 -35.57 2.77 24.31
N GLY A 33 -35.52 2.95 25.64
CA GLY A 33 -36.16 4.09 26.29
C GLY A 33 -35.54 5.44 25.87
N PRO A 34 -36.23 6.57 26.04
CA PRO A 34 -35.84 7.87 25.47
C PRO A 34 -34.39 8.31 25.74
N GLY A 35 -33.83 7.96 26.91
CA GLY A 35 -32.44 8.27 27.26
C GLY A 35 -31.40 7.35 26.59
N GLN A 36 -31.73 6.08 26.38
CA GLN A 36 -30.84 5.12 25.70
C GLN A 36 -30.80 5.32 24.19
N SER A 37 -31.89 5.75 23.55
CA SER A 37 -31.92 5.99 22.10
C SER A 37 -30.89 7.05 21.67
N LEU A 38 -30.68 8.08 22.49
CA LEU A 38 -29.69 9.13 22.24
C LEU A 38 -28.26 8.58 22.30
N LEU A 39 -27.96 7.72 23.30
CA LEU A 39 -26.67 7.07 23.46
C LEU A 39 -26.38 6.11 22.29
N VAL A 40 -27.38 5.34 21.85
CA VAL A 40 -27.27 4.45 20.70
C VAL A 40 -27.01 5.23 19.42
N LEU A 41 -27.71 6.35 19.20
CA LEU A 41 -27.50 7.20 18.04
C LEU A 41 -26.07 7.77 18.01
N MET A 42 -25.61 8.32 19.14
CA MET A 42 -24.25 8.88 19.25
C MET A 42 -23.18 7.81 19.08
N GLY A 43 -23.36 6.63 19.67
CA GLY A 43 -22.48 5.48 19.46
C GLY A 43 -22.43 5.04 17.99
N THR A 44 -23.57 5.04 17.31
CA THR A 44 -23.67 4.66 15.90
C THR A 44 -22.94 5.68 15.00
N LEU A 45 -23.13 6.98 15.27
CA LEU A 45 -22.48 8.06 14.52
C LEU A 45 -20.95 8.04 14.70
N THR A 46 -20.47 7.80 15.93
CA THR A 46 -19.02 7.72 16.19
C THR A 46 -18.38 6.54 15.46
N VAL A 47 -18.99 5.35 15.52
CA VAL A 47 -18.50 4.17 14.79
C VAL A 47 -18.53 4.39 13.28
N ALA A 48 -19.62 4.96 12.74
CA ALA A 48 -19.72 5.29 11.32
C ALA A 48 -18.63 6.29 10.90
N GLY A 49 -18.39 7.34 11.69
CA GLY A 49 -17.33 8.32 11.45
C GLY A 49 -15.94 7.70 11.43
N LEU A 50 -15.64 6.80 12.38
CA LEU A 50 -14.36 6.08 12.42
C LEU A 50 -14.15 5.19 11.18
N LEU A 51 -15.20 4.50 10.72
CA LEU A 51 -15.15 3.69 9.50
C LEU A 51 -14.85 4.54 8.26
N VAL A 52 -15.50 5.70 8.12
CA VAL A 52 -15.25 6.63 7.02
C VAL A 52 -13.81 7.15 7.06
N LEU A 53 -13.33 7.56 8.23
CA LEU A 53 -11.95 8.04 8.40
C LEU A 53 -10.92 6.96 8.02
N ALA A 54 -11.13 5.73 8.48
CA ALA A 54 -10.28 4.59 8.13
C ALA A 54 -10.26 4.33 6.61
N ALA A 55 -11.42 4.37 5.96
CA ALA A 55 -11.55 4.22 4.52
C ALA A 55 -10.75 5.29 3.74
N VAL A 56 -10.89 6.56 4.14
CA VAL A 56 -10.18 7.69 3.53
C VAL A 56 -8.66 7.54 3.70
N ARG A 57 -8.20 7.23 4.91
CA ARG A 57 -6.77 6.99 5.22
C ARG A 57 -6.20 5.85 4.36
N LEU A 58 -6.90 4.73 4.28
CA LEU A 58 -6.47 3.57 3.49
C LEU A 58 -6.47 3.86 1.98
N GLY A 59 -7.43 4.66 1.50
CA GLY A 59 -7.47 5.14 0.12
C GLY A 59 -6.30 6.09 -0.20
N ALA A 60 -5.96 6.99 0.72
CA ALA A 60 -4.82 7.90 0.58
C ALA A 60 -3.48 7.15 0.58
N ALA A 61 -3.28 6.21 1.51
CA ALA A 61 -2.06 5.40 1.60
C ALA A 61 -1.81 4.59 0.33
N ARG A 62 -2.85 3.95 -0.22
CA ARG A 62 -2.77 3.20 -1.48
C ARG A 62 -2.42 4.08 -2.68
N ARG A 63 -2.99 5.29 -2.75
CA ARG A 63 -2.65 6.27 -3.79
C ARG A 63 -1.19 6.72 -3.65
N GLY A 64 -0.74 7.05 -2.45
CA GLY A 64 0.65 7.43 -2.16
C GLY A 64 1.64 6.34 -2.59
N HIS A 65 1.39 5.08 -2.22
CA HIS A 65 2.25 3.96 -2.60
C HIS A 65 2.33 3.75 -4.12
N ARG A 66 1.19 3.81 -4.83
CA ARG A 66 1.16 3.70 -6.30
C ARG A 66 1.94 4.82 -6.98
N VAL A 67 1.80 6.06 -6.51
CA VAL A 67 2.55 7.21 -7.03
C VAL A 67 4.05 7.05 -6.76
N ALA A 68 4.44 6.56 -5.58
CA ALA A 68 5.84 6.29 -5.25
C ALA A 68 6.44 5.23 -6.19
N LEU A 69 5.75 4.10 -6.41
CA LEU A 69 6.21 3.06 -7.34
C LEU A 69 6.33 3.59 -8.78
N ALA A 70 5.38 4.41 -9.23
CA ALA A 70 5.44 5.03 -10.55
C ALA A 70 6.65 5.96 -10.67
N ARG A 71 6.92 6.81 -9.66
CA ARG A 71 8.11 7.68 -9.63
C ARG A 71 9.40 6.89 -9.64
N VAL A 72 9.49 5.78 -8.89
CA VAL A 72 10.69 4.91 -8.90
C VAL A 72 10.91 4.33 -10.30
N ARG A 73 9.86 3.88 -10.98
CA ARG A 73 9.96 3.34 -12.34
C ARG A 73 10.39 4.41 -13.34
N THR A 74 9.85 5.62 -13.26
CA THR A 74 10.22 6.70 -14.18
C THR A 74 11.65 7.16 -13.92
N THR A 75 12.08 7.27 -12.66
CA THR A 75 13.47 7.66 -12.35
C THR A 75 14.47 6.58 -12.75
N LEU A 76 14.15 5.30 -12.59
CA LEU A 76 14.95 4.20 -13.13
C LEU A 76 15.04 4.26 -14.65
N ARG A 77 13.91 4.42 -15.34
CA ARG A 77 13.87 4.52 -16.81
C ARG A 77 14.71 5.70 -17.32
N GLU A 78 14.58 6.86 -16.67
CA GLU A 78 15.34 8.06 -16.98
C GLU A 78 16.83 7.85 -16.77
N ARG A 79 17.23 7.22 -15.65
CA ARG A 79 18.62 6.86 -15.40
C ARG A 79 19.15 5.90 -16.45
N THR A 80 18.41 4.84 -16.81
CA THR A 80 18.82 3.89 -17.86
C THR A 80 19.01 4.57 -19.21
N LEU A 81 18.16 5.53 -19.58
CA LEU A 81 18.32 6.29 -20.83
C LEU A 81 19.55 7.20 -20.80
N ARG A 82 19.79 7.89 -19.67
CA ARG A 82 20.96 8.78 -19.52
C ARG A 82 22.27 8.02 -19.34
N THR A 83 22.21 6.83 -18.76
CA THR A 83 23.36 5.97 -18.49
C THR A 83 23.24 4.69 -19.30
N ALA A 84 22.99 4.78 -20.60
CA ALA A 84 22.95 3.62 -21.50
C ALA A 84 24.34 2.95 -21.57
N PHE A 85 24.72 2.26 -20.49
CA PHE A 85 25.80 1.32 -20.45
C PHE A 85 25.41 0.17 -21.37
N LEU A 86 26.38 -0.35 -22.12
CA LEU A 86 26.19 -1.63 -22.81
C LEU A 86 25.63 -2.65 -21.80
N PRO A 87 24.78 -3.60 -22.23
CA PRO A 87 24.36 -4.73 -21.41
C PRO A 87 25.57 -5.24 -20.63
N GLN A 88 25.47 -5.20 -19.31
CA GLN A 88 26.60 -5.46 -18.42
C GLN A 88 27.15 -6.84 -18.78
N ARG A 89 28.31 -6.87 -19.46
CA ARG A 89 28.97 -8.11 -19.86
C ARG A 89 29.20 -8.88 -18.58
N ASP A 90 28.68 -10.10 -18.51
CA ASP A 90 28.89 -10.98 -17.38
C ASP A 90 30.40 -10.99 -17.07
N PRO A 91 30.83 -10.48 -15.91
CA PRO A 91 32.24 -10.43 -15.55
C PRO A 91 32.83 -11.84 -15.45
N ASP A 92 31.97 -12.86 -15.33
CA ASP A 92 32.31 -14.28 -15.29
C ASP A 92 32.14 -14.98 -16.64
N ALA A 93 31.81 -14.25 -17.70
CA ALA A 93 31.75 -14.82 -19.05
C ALA A 93 33.08 -15.49 -19.41
N ALA A 94 33.00 -16.73 -19.91
CA ALA A 94 34.15 -17.50 -20.36
C ALA A 94 35.00 -16.67 -21.34
N GLY A 95 36.26 -16.42 -20.98
CA GLY A 95 37.20 -15.62 -21.77
C GLY A 95 37.70 -14.33 -21.11
N ARG A 96 37.19 -13.95 -19.93
CA ARG A 96 37.81 -12.89 -19.12
C ARG A 96 38.37 -13.45 -17.81
N PRO A 97 39.70 -13.41 -17.60
CA PRO A 97 40.29 -13.74 -16.31
C PRO A 97 39.70 -12.83 -15.24
N ARG A 98 39.16 -13.41 -14.16
CA ARG A 98 38.72 -12.63 -12.99
C ARG A 98 39.92 -11.85 -12.46
N PRO A 99 39.81 -10.52 -12.24
CA PRO A 99 40.81 -9.77 -11.49
C PRO A 99 40.97 -10.45 -10.12
N ARG A 100 42.14 -11.02 -9.84
CA ARG A 100 42.41 -11.60 -8.52
C ARG A 100 42.45 -10.45 -7.52
N ALA A 101 41.74 -10.60 -6.40
CA ALA A 101 41.83 -9.64 -5.30
C ALA A 101 43.31 -9.43 -4.94
N PRO A 102 43.74 -8.20 -4.61
CA PRO A 102 45.11 -7.95 -4.17
C PRO A 102 45.47 -8.94 -3.07
N GLY A 103 46.49 -9.77 -3.30
CA GLY A 103 46.97 -10.70 -2.29
C GLY A 103 47.44 -9.91 -1.08
N THR A 104 47.02 -10.30 0.13
CA THR A 104 47.66 -9.82 1.35
C THR A 104 49.13 -10.20 1.25
N GLY A 105 50.00 -9.19 1.08
CA GLY A 105 51.44 -9.38 0.95
C GLY A 105 51.98 -10.25 2.07
N ILE A 106 52.91 -11.14 1.72
CA ILE A 106 53.61 -12.02 2.67
C ILE A 106 54.20 -11.13 3.76
N ALA A 107 53.84 -11.36 5.02
CA ALA A 107 54.45 -10.66 6.15
C ALA A 107 55.95 -10.98 6.14
N ALA A 108 56.79 -9.96 5.94
CA ALA A 108 58.22 -10.08 6.10
C ALA A 108 58.54 -10.45 7.57
N ALA A 109 59.35 -11.49 7.73
CA ALA A 109 59.84 -11.98 9.02
C ALA A 109 60.86 -11.02 9.64
#